data_AF-A0A951CH80-F1
#
_entry.id   AF-A0A951CH80-F1
#
_cell.length_a   1.000
_cell.length_b   1.000
_cell.length_c   1.000
_cell.angle_alpha   90.00
_cell.angle_beta   90.00
_cell.angle_gamma   90.00
#
_symmetry.space_group_name_H-M   'P 1'
#
loop_
_entity.id
_entity.type
_entity.pdbx_description
1 polymer ?
#
loop_
_entity_poly.entity_id
_entity_poly.type
_entity_poly.pdbx_seq_one_letter_code
_entity_poly.pdbx_strand_id
1 'polypeptide(L)'
;MSDIEQFLAPIPGGNPAGEDLRYSALYDTIREARRQGDTGPMGLWEREAKTADFKQVIKLSEDALLKKTKDLQIAAWLTEGWIYRDGVPGLTSGIGLLRELIERFWENVHPGLEDGDAELRARPLDWLGSYFDPGKGSSPVLALRSVPLTDSGFSWFIYQESRRIGYEADVKGNKARAEYRQFAVEEKKVTPEEFDRSVEDTGKPFYKQLEQDCKEATEALGQFDALAREKFGDVAPSFASLEKALEEVGNVVHILLLKKLEKEPDVAEPVPDARSGGELTVEAGQPVQATITPVDLSKLEGGSIGNTEQALLHVIAAAQFLREKSPASPVPYLLLRALRWGEVRGGAENGLTDLPAPAPEVRMTLRASASGKNWARVLDAAEAAMSNAVGRGWLDLQRYSIKACDELGYAVTAKALRSELKTLLADFPQLANATLNDDTGAANPETLAWLRQEGLLS
;
A
#
# COMPACT_ATOMS: atom_id res chain seq x y z
N MET A 1 21.23 9.38 -2.53
CA MET A 1 20.34 10.53 -2.81
C MET A 1 20.95 11.36 -3.90
N SER A 2 20.18 11.71 -4.93
CA SER A 2 20.61 12.70 -5.91
C SER A 2 20.70 14.05 -5.19
N ASP A 3 21.82 14.76 -5.34
CA ASP A 3 21.93 16.10 -4.77
C ASP A 3 20.98 17.04 -5.52
N ILE A 4 19.82 17.31 -4.93
CA ILE A 4 18.78 18.14 -5.55
C ILE A 4 19.11 19.63 -5.49
N GLU A 5 20.02 20.06 -4.60
CA GLU A 5 20.31 21.49 -4.36
C GLU A 5 20.83 22.19 -5.62
N GLN A 6 21.54 21.48 -6.49
CA GLN A 6 22.00 22.03 -7.77
C GLN A 6 20.85 22.52 -8.66
N PHE A 7 19.65 21.91 -8.57
CA PHE A 7 18.48 22.29 -9.35
C PHE A 7 17.71 23.46 -8.74
N LEU A 8 18.04 23.87 -7.51
CA LEU A 8 17.32 24.90 -6.76
C LEU A 8 17.97 26.28 -6.86
N ALA A 9 19.12 26.40 -7.53
CA ALA A 9 19.70 27.70 -7.85
C ALA A 9 18.81 28.46 -8.86
N PRO A 10 18.48 29.75 -8.61
CA PRO A 10 17.72 30.57 -9.56
C PRO A 10 18.37 30.63 -10.95
N ILE A 11 17.56 30.64 -12.00
CA ILE A 11 18.06 30.82 -13.37
C ILE A 11 18.53 32.28 -13.55
N PRO A 12 19.74 32.52 -14.09
CA PRO A 12 20.21 33.88 -14.35
C PRO A 12 19.28 34.64 -15.30
N GLY A 13 18.88 35.86 -14.92
CA GLY A 13 18.03 36.71 -15.76
C GLY A 13 16.98 37.47 -14.94
N GLY A 14 15.93 37.94 -15.61
CA GLY A 14 14.83 38.68 -14.99
C GLY A 14 13.79 37.80 -14.30
N ASN A 15 13.70 36.52 -14.65
CA ASN A 15 12.81 35.54 -14.02
C ASN A 15 13.64 34.45 -13.32
N PRO A 16 13.58 34.31 -11.98
CA PRO A 16 14.33 33.28 -11.26
C PRO A 16 13.93 31.85 -11.64
N ALA A 17 12.74 31.66 -12.22
CA ALA A 17 12.28 30.39 -12.78
C ALA A 17 12.64 30.18 -14.26
N GLY A 18 13.28 31.15 -14.91
CA GLY A 18 13.66 31.06 -16.33
C GLY A 18 12.47 31.05 -17.29
N GLU A 19 12.63 30.38 -18.43
CA GLU A 19 11.68 30.39 -19.55
C GLU A 19 10.59 29.31 -19.38
N ASP A 20 9.37 29.60 -19.85
CA ASP A 20 8.33 28.57 -20.02
C ASP A 20 8.67 27.73 -21.26
N LEU A 21 8.93 26.44 -21.06
CA LEU A 21 9.34 25.52 -22.11
C LEU A 21 8.21 24.65 -22.65
N ARG A 22 6.96 24.83 -22.21
CA ARG A 22 5.82 23.96 -22.54
C ARG A 22 5.60 23.73 -24.04
N TYR A 23 5.88 24.75 -24.85
CA TYR A 23 5.75 24.71 -26.33
C TYR A 23 7.08 24.57 -27.06
N SER A 24 8.17 24.30 -26.34
CA SER A 24 9.49 24.12 -26.94
C SER A 24 9.66 22.70 -27.50
N ALA A 25 10.53 22.55 -28.50
CA ALA A 25 10.90 21.23 -29.03
C ALA A 25 11.54 20.31 -27.96
N LEU A 26 12.03 20.86 -26.85
CA LEU A 26 12.59 20.08 -25.76
C LEU A 26 11.52 19.23 -25.07
N TYR A 27 10.32 19.79 -24.85
CA TYR A 27 9.19 19.07 -24.27
C TYR A 27 8.80 17.85 -25.12
N ASP A 28 8.72 18.03 -26.43
CA ASP A 28 8.42 16.95 -27.36
C ASP A 28 9.52 15.89 -27.38
N THR A 29 10.79 16.32 -27.30
CA THR A 29 11.94 15.40 -27.24
C THR A 29 11.90 14.55 -25.98
N ILE A 30 11.63 15.15 -24.82
CA ILE A 30 11.51 14.42 -23.55
C ILE A 30 10.31 13.47 -23.60
N ARG A 31 9.14 13.93 -24.07
CA ARG A 31 7.94 13.10 -24.20
C ARG A 31 8.18 11.90 -25.12
N GLU A 32 8.84 12.11 -26.26
CA GLU A 32 9.15 11.04 -27.19
C GLU A 32 10.19 10.06 -26.61
N ALA A 33 11.16 10.53 -25.81
CA ALA A 33 12.10 9.67 -25.09
C ALA A 33 11.40 8.80 -24.02
N ARG A 34 10.34 9.31 -23.38
CA ARG A 34 9.49 8.57 -22.42
C ARG A 34 8.54 7.57 -23.10
N ARG A 35 8.34 7.67 -24.41
CA ARG A 35 7.33 6.86 -25.11
C ARG A 35 7.71 5.38 -25.09
N GLN A 36 6.84 4.57 -24.50
CA GLN A 36 6.86 3.11 -24.62
C GLN A 36 5.79 2.71 -25.66
N GLY A 37 6.16 1.85 -26.62
CA GLY A 37 5.24 1.34 -27.63
C GLY A 37 4.46 0.14 -27.12
N ASP A 38 3.19 0.04 -27.51
CA ASP A 38 2.34 -1.12 -27.19
C ASP A 38 2.73 -2.32 -28.06
N THR A 39 2.83 -3.50 -27.46
CA THR A 39 2.90 -4.78 -28.18
C THR A 39 1.47 -5.26 -28.40
N GLY A 40 0.80 -4.67 -29.40
CA GLY A 40 -0.55 -5.10 -29.80
C GLY A 40 -0.56 -6.50 -30.43
N PRO A 41 -1.71 -7.21 -30.42
CA PRO A 41 -1.79 -8.61 -30.84
C PRO A 41 -1.46 -8.84 -32.33
N MET A 42 -0.89 -10.02 -32.59
CA MET A 42 -0.37 -10.52 -33.88
C MET A 42 -1.22 -10.18 -35.11
N GLY A 43 -0.65 -9.34 -35.98
CA GLY A 43 -1.02 -9.11 -37.37
C GLY A 43 0.19 -8.60 -38.16
N LEU A 44 0.15 -8.69 -39.50
CA LEU A 44 1.21 -8.55 -40.52
C LEU A 44 2.07 -7.26 -40.55
N TRP A 45 2.14 -6.49 -39.46
CA TRP A 45 3.00 -5.31 -39.33
C TRP A 45 3.82 -5.40 -38.04
N GLU A 46 5.00 -6.00 -38.12
CA GLU A 46 6.02 -5.91 -37.07
C GLU A 46 6.38 -4.43 -36.88
N ARG A 47 5.93 -3.83 -35.77
CA ARG A 47 6.48 -2.58 -35.27
C ARG A 47 7.44 -2.94 -34.16
N GLU A 48 8.70 -2.53 -34.28
CA GLU A 48 9.66 -2.66 -33.18
C GLU A 48 9.09 -2.00 -31.93
N ALA A 49 9.01 -2.78 -30.84
CA ALA A 49 8.58 -2.28 -29.55
C ALA A 49 9.53 -1.16 -29.11
N LYS A 50 9.06 0.09 -29.16
CA LYS A 50 9.87 1.22 -28.71
C LYS A 50 9.97 1.16 -27.19
N THR A 51 11.17 0.94 -26.66
CA THR A 51 11.46 1.08 -25.24
C THR A 51 11.80 2.54 -24.93
N ALA A 52 11.36 3.05 -23.77
CA ALA A 52 11.72 4.38 -23.31
C ALA A 52 13.22 4.50 -23.03
N ASP A 53 13.80 5.66 -23.31
CA ASP A 53 15.18 5.99 -23.00
C ASP A 53 15.24 6.91 -21.77
N PHE A 54 15.12 6.33 -20.58
CA PHE A 54 15.13 7.09 -19.33
C PHE A 54 16.48 7.76 -19.06
N LYS A 55 17.59 7.28 -19.64
CA LYS A 55 18.88 7.98 -19.55
C LYS A 55 18.81 9.31 -20.27
N GLN A 56 18.21 9.33 -21.46
CA GLN A 56 17.97 10.56 -22.21
C GLN A 56 16.96 11.47 -21.51
N VAL A 57 15.88 10.93 -20.92
CA VAL A 57 14.90 11.71 -20.14
C VAL A 57 15.59 12.43 -18.98
N ILE A 58 16.36 11.71 -18.17
CA ILE A 58 17.11 12.28 -17.04
C ILE A 58 18.03 13.39 -17.52
N LYS A 59 18.88 13.11 -18.52
CA LYS A 59 19.85 14.08 -19.03
C LYS A 59 19.19 15.37 -19.51
N LEU A 60 18.14 15.24 -20.34
CA LEU A 60 17.44 16.40 -20.90
C LEU A 60 16.72 17.21 -19.83
N SER A 61 16.07 16.54 -18.87
CA SER A 61 15.37 17.20 -17.78
C SER A 61 16.32 17.89 -16.80
N GLU A 62 17.43 17.24 -16.43
CA GLU A 62 18.47 17.83 -15.58
C GLU A 62 19.10 19.06 -16.26
N ASP A 63 19.47 18.97 -17.55
CA ASP A 63 20.00 20.10 -18.30
C ASP A 63 19.00 21.28 -18.38
N ALA A 64 17.71 20.99 -18.53
CA ALA A 64 16.65 22.01 -18.56
C ALA A 64 16.51 22.70 -17.20
N LEU A 65 16.42 21.93 -16.12
CA LEU A 65 16.21 22.45 -14.75
C LEU A 65 17.43 23.21 -14.22
N LEU A 66 18.63 22.85 -14.64
CA LEU A 66 19.87 23.55 -14.27
C LEU A 66 20.03 24.88 -14.99
N LYS A 67 19.68 24.95 -16.27
CA LYS A 67 20.14 26.05 -17.15
C LYS A 67 19.04 26.94 -17.70
N LYS A 68 17.80 26.46 -17.78
CA LYS A 68 16.75 27.11 -18.58
C LYS A 68 15.47 27.42 -17.82
N THR A 69 15.01 26.52 -16.97
CA THR A 69 13.66 26.63 -16.40
C THR A 69 13.53 25.99 -15.02
N LYS A 70 12.55 26.43 -14.23
CA LYS A 70 12.02 25.74 -13.06
C LYS A 70 10.60 25.31 -13.41
N ASP A 71 10.45 24.05 -13.79
CA ASP A 71 9.26 23.53 -14.45
C ASP A 71 8.81 22.22 -13.79
N LEU A 72 7.57 22.21 -13.27
CA LEU A 72 7.00 21.08 -12.54
C LEU A 72 6.77 19.86 -13.44
N GLN A 73 6.49 20.04 -14.72
CA GLN A 73 6.31 18.91 -15.64
C GLN A 73 7.63 18.24 -15.97
N ILE A 74 8.67 19.03 -16.20
CA ILE A 74 10.02 18.50 -16.41
C ILE A 74 10.53 17.83 -15.14
N ALA A 75 10.29 18.41 -13.96
CA ALA A 75 10.64 17.80 -12.68
C ALA A 75 9.84 16.50 -12.41
N ALA A 76 8.56 16.43 -12.80
CA ALA A 76 7.77 15.20 -12.71
C ALA A 76 8.31 14.11 -13.65
N TRP A 77 8.70 14.46 -14.88
CA TRP A 77 9.36 13.52 -15.80
C TRP A 77 10.75 13.08 -15.31
N LEU A 78 11.50 13.98 -14.69
CA LEU A 78 12.77 13.64 -14.06
C LEU A 78 12.57 12.67 -12.90
N THR A 79 11.53 12.88 -12.08
CA THR A 79 11.14 11.99 -10.99
C THR A 79 10.91 10.58 -11.50
N GLU A 80 10.13 10.41 -12.57
CA GLU A 80 9.95 9.10 -13.20
C GLU A 80 11.28 8.49 -13.68
N GLY A 81 12.14 9.28 -14.33
CA GLY A 81 13.47 8.83 -14.74
C GLY A 81 14.32 8.35 -13.56
N TRP A 82 14.32 9.09 -12.46
CA TRP A 82 15.01 8.69 -11.23
C TRP A 82 14.43 7.43 -10.60
N ILE A 83 13.12 7.17 -10.69
CA ILE A 83 12.56 5.89 -10.24
C ILE A 83 13.13 4.72 -11.05
N TYR A 84 13.22 4.86 -12.38
CA TYR A 84 13.81 3.82 -13.23
C TYR A 84 15.32 3.64 -13.02
N ARG A 85 16.04 4.71 -12.62
CA ARG A 85 17.50 4.65 -12.40
C ARG A 85 17.85 4.16 -11.00
N ASP A 86 17.18 4.69 -9.98
CA ASP A 86 17.57 4.59 -8.58
C ASP A 86 16.53 3.84 -7.73
N GLY A 87 15.37 3.47 -8.27
CA GLY A 87 14.29 2.81 -7.54
C GLY A 87 13.52 3.76 -6.63
N VAL A 88 13.08 3.26 -5.46
CA VAL A 88 12.32 4.03 -4.48
C VAL A 88 13.05 5.31 -4.01
N PRO A 89 14.38 5.31 -3.75
CA PRO A 89 15.13 6.54 -3.47
C PRO A 89 15.02 7.63 -4.55
N GLY A 90 14.80 7.22 -5.80
CA GLY A 90 14.55 8.14 -6.92
C GLY A 90 13.21 8.87 -6.79
N LEU A 91 12.17 8.18 -6.30
CA LEU A 91 10.88 8.80 -5.97
C LEU A 91 11.05 9.84 -4.85
N THR A 92 11.72 9.47 -3.74
CA THR A 92 11.97 10.39 -2.61
C THR A 92 12.71 11.64 -3.07
N SER A 93 13.75 11.47 -3.90
CA SER A 93 14.53 12.60 -4.44
C SER A 93 13.68 13.49 -5.36
N GLY A 94 12.83 12.89 -6.20
CA GLY A 94 11.95 13.62 -7.12
C GLY A 94 10.83 14.39 -6.40
N ILE A 95 10.21 13.78 -5.39
CA ILE A 95 9.25 14.44 -4.51
C ILE A 95 9.92 15.62 -3.79
N GLY A 96 11.12 15.40 -3.24
CA GLY A 96 11.90 16.46 -2.61
C GLY A 96 12.16 17.64 -3.55
N LEU A 97 12.57 17.37 -4.79
CA LEU A 97 12.75 18.40 -5.82
C LEU A 97 11.46 19.17 -6.09
N LEU A 98 10.34 18.48 -6.32
CA LEU A 98 9.04 19.11 -6.58
C LEU A 98 8.59 19.99 -5.42
N ARG A 99 8.76 19.51 -4.18
CA ARG A 99 8.45 20.25 -2.96
C ARG A 99 9.24 21.55 -2.89
N GLU A 100 10.56 21.48 -3.05
CA GLU A 100 11.44 22.66 -2.99
C GLU A 100 11.19 23.64 -4.14
N LEU A 101 10.82 23.15 -5.33
CA LEU A 101 10.42 24.02 -6.45
C LEU A 101 9.15 24.82 -6.12
N ILE A 102 8.16 24.18 -5.51
CA ILE A 102 6.92 24.83 -5.08
C ILE A 102 7.22 25.82 -3.96
N GLU A 103 8.01 25.45 -2.96
CA GLU A 103 8.31 26.32 -1.81
C GLU A 103 9.15 27.55 -2.21
N ARG A 104 10.21 27.36 -3.00
CA ARG A 104 11.17 28.42 -3.33
C ARG A 104 10.73 29.28 -4.53
N PHE A 105 9.97 28.72 -5.47
CA PHE A 105 9.63 29.37 -6.74
C PHE A 105 8.13 29.50 -6.99
N TRP A 106 7.26 29.40 -5.98
CA TRP A 106 5.80 29.46 -6.16
C TRP A 106 5.30 30.56 -7.12
N GLU A 107 5.81 31.78 -6.97
CA GLU A 107 5.37 32.94 -7.77
C GLU A 107 5.79 32.85 -9.24
N ASN A 108 6.81 32.04 -9.56
CA ASN A 108 7.47 32.05 -10.87
C ASN A 108 7.55 30.69 -11.57
N VAL A 109 7.35 29.59 -10.85
CA VAL A 109 7.50 28.22 -11.36
C VAL A 109 6.51 27.95 -12.50
N HIS A 110 6.99 27.19 -13.49
CA HIS A 110 6.19 26.80 -14.66
C HIS A 110 5.49 25.45 -14.44
N PRO A 111 4.25 25.26 -14.91
CA PRO A 111 3.38 26.26 -15.54
C PRO A 111 3.01 27.41 -14.59
N GLY A 112 2.94 28.64 -15.11
CA GLY A 112 2.56 29.82 -14.32
C GLY A 112 1.12 29.76 -13.78
N LEU A 113 0.76 30.65 -12.86
CA LEU A 113 -0.64 30.89 -12.49
C LEU A 113 -1.34 31.65 -13.63
N GLU A 114 -2.55 31.26 -13.98
CA GLU A 114 -3.40 31.98 -14.95
C GLU A 114 -4.48 32.76 -14.18
N ASP A 115 -4.40 34.09 -14.15
CA ASP A 115 -5.33 34.95 -13.39
C ASP A 115 -5.48 34.56 -11.89
N GLY A 116 -4.41 33.99 -11.30
CA GLY A 116 -4.39 33.49 -9.92
C GLY A 116 -4.86 32.05 -9.75
N ASP A 117 -5.28 31.39 -10.84
CA ASP A 117 -5.67 29.98 -10.86
C ASP A 117 -4.43 29.07 -11.01
N ALA A 118 -4.39 28.03 -10.18
CA ALA A 118 -3.33 27.03 -10.15
C ALA A 118 -3.68 25.73 -10.90
N GLU A 119 -4.84 25.62 -11.55
CA GLU A 119 -5.32 24.39 -12.20
C GLU A 119 -4.29 23.85 -13.23
N LEU A 120 -3.77 24.71 -14.11
CA LEU A 120 -2.76 24.29 -15.08
C LEU A 120 -1.43 23.88 -14.44
N ARG A 121 -1.08 24.50 -13.31
CA ARG A 121 0.12 24.19 -12.54
C ARG A 121 -0.03 22.88 -11.77
N ALA A 122 -1.25 22.49 -11.40
CA ALA A 122 -1.54 21.24 -10.71
C ALA A 122 -1.44 20.02 -11.64
N ARG A 123 -1.76 20.17 -12.93
CA ARG A 123 -1.80 19.05 -13.91
C ARG A 123 -0.54 18.17 -13.97
N PRO A 124 0.69 18.70 -13.94
CA PRO A 124 1.89 17.86 -13.88
C PRO A 124 1.96 16.98 -12.63
N LEU A 125 1.45 17.49 -11.50
CA LEU A 125 1.43 16.79 -10.22
C LEU A 125 0.30 15.75 -10.17
N ASP A 126 -0.87 16.07 -10.76
CA ASP A 126 -1.91 15.07 -10.99
C ASP A 126 -1.39 13.92 -11.84
N TRP A 127 -0.64 14.23 -12.90
CA TRP A 127 -0.02 13.20 -13.73
C TRP A 127 0.95 12.33 -12.91
N LEU A 128 1.76 12.94 -12.02
CA LEU A 128 2.66 12.22 -11.13
C LEU A 128 1.91 11.21 -10.24
N GLY A 129 0.75 11.61 -9.73
CA GLY A 129 -0.12 10.78 -8.88
C GLY A 129 -1.08 9.85 -9.63
N SER A 130 -1.19 9.99 -10.95
CA SER A 130 -2.18 9.26 -11.76
C SER A 130 -1.77 7.83 -12.11
N TYR A 131 -2.77 6.97 -12.23
CA TYR A 131 -2.61 5.61 -12.74
C TYR A 131 -2.15 5.60 -14.21
N PHE A 132 -1.53 4.49 -14.65
CA PHE A 132 -1.06 4.30 -16.02
C PHE A 132 -2.16 4.56 -17.05
N ASP A 133 -1.89 5.48 -17.97
CA ASP A 133 -2.72 5.77 -19.14
C ASP A 133 -1.93 5.34 -20.39
N PRO A 134 -2.36 4.27 -21.09
CA PRO A 134 -1.67 3.76 -22.28
C PRO A 134 -1.48 4.81 -23.38
N GLY A 135 -2.33 5.84 -23.43
CA GLY A 135 -2.22 6.96 -24.36
C GLY A 135 -1.16 8.01 -23.99
N LYS A 136 -0.64 7.97 -22.75
CA LYS A 136 0.30 8.96 -22.19
C LYS A 136 1.71 8.43 -21.97
N GLY A 137 1.98 7.16 -22.30
CA GLY A 137 3.27 6.50 -22.10
C GLY A 137 3.44 5.96 -20.68
N SER A 138 4.67 5.85 -20.20
CA SER A 138 4.96 5.39 -18.85
C SER A 138 4.39 6.34 -17.78
N SER A 139 4.22 5.83 -16.55
CA SER A 139 3.85 6.63 -15.39
C SER A 139 4.73 6.30 -14.17
N PRO A 140 4.86 7.21 -13.19
CA PRO A 140 5.59 6.95 -11.95
C PRO A 140 5.02 5.76 -11.16
N VAL A 141 3.69 5.59 -11.20
CA VAL A 141 3.00 4.44 -10.58
C VAL A 141 3.45 3.11 -11.21
N LEU A 142 3.58 3.07 -12.54
CA LEU A 142 4.10 1.90 -13.24
C LEU A 142 5.58 1.68 -12.91
N ALA A 143 6.39 2.76 -12.96
CA ALA A 143 7.82 2.72 -12.65
C ALA A 143 8.07 2.16 -11.25
N LEU A 144 7.28 2.58 -10.26
CA LEU A 144 7.38 2.13 -8.87
C LEU A 144 7.07 0.64 -8.73
N ARG A 145 6.01 0.14 -9.39
CA ARG A 145 5.70 -1.30 -9.42
C ARG A 145 6.70 -2.12 -10.24
N SER A 146 7.48 -1.47 -11.10
CA SER A 146 8.59 -2.08 -11.85
C SER A 146 9.92 -2.10 -11.08
N VAL A 147 10.00 -1.49 -9.89
CA VAL A 147 11.22 -1.52 -9.06
C VAL A 147 11.57 -2.97 -8.71
N PRO A 148 12.85 -3.37 -8.85
CA PRO A 148 13.32 -4.68 -8.43
C PRO A 148 13.08 -4.94 -6.94
N LEU A 149 12.43 -6.07 -6.65
CA LEU A 149 12.25 -6.62 -5.31
C LEU A 149 13.31 -7.68 -4.97
N THR A 150 14.10 -8.12 -5.96
CA THR A 150 15.19 -9.09 -5.80
C THR A 150 16.39 -8.68 -6.65
N ASP A 151 17.58 -9.21 -6.34
CA ASP A 151 18.80 -8.97 -7.13
C ASP A 151 18.70 -9.49 -8.58
N SER A 152 17.75 -10.39 -8.86
CA SER A 152 17.46 -10.86 -10.22
C SER A 152 16.56 -9.90 -11.03
N GLY A 153 16.16 -8.76 -10.46
CA GLY A 153 15.32 -7.78 -11.14
C GLY A 153 13.82 -8.08 -11.09
N PHE A 154 13.37 -9.02 -10.24
CA PHE A 154 11.95 -9.36 -10.19
C PHE A 154 11.14 -8.27 -9.51
N SER A 155 10.17 -7.72 -10.22
CA SER A 155 9.37 -6.59 -9.75
C SER A 155 8.08 -7.03 -9.05
N TRP A 156 7.28 -6.06 -8.59
CA TRP A 156 5.96 -6.33 -8.01
C TRP A 156 5.01 -7.05 -9.00
N PHE A 157 5.10 -6.76 -10.30
CA PHE A 157 4.31 -7.48 -11.31
C PHE A 157 4.67 -8.96 -11.37
N ILE A 158 5.97 -9.27 -11.31
CA ILE A 158 6.47 -10.65 -11.33
C ILE A 158 6.06 -11.35 -10.02
N TYR A 159 6.11 -10.64 -8.89
CA TYR A 159 5.59 -11.16 -7.62
C TYR A 159 4.11 -11.58 -7.76
N GLN A 160 3.24 -10.65 -8.17
CA GLN A 160 1.80 -10.90 -8.34
C GLN A 160 1.51 -12.03 -9.34
N GLU A 161 2.22 -12.05 -10.47
CA GLU A 161 2.08 -13.11 -11.47
C GLU A 161 2.49 -14.47 -10.90
N SER A 162 3.61 -14.55 -10.18
CA SER A 162 4.09 -15.79 -9.56
C SER A 162 3.10 -16.33 -8.53
N ARG A 163 2.49 -15.47 -7.71
CA ARG A 163 1.45 -15.85 -6.74
C ARG A 163 0.16 -16.33 -7.43
N ARG A 164 -0.22 -15.70 -8.55
CA ARG A 164 -1.37 -16.14 -9.37
C ARG A 164 -1.14 -17.49 -10.06
N ILE A 165 0.10 -17.79 -10.47
CA ILE A 165 0.48 -19.11 -11.01
C ILE A 165 0.32 -20.19 -9.93
N GLY A 166 0.68 -19.87 -8.69
CA GLY A 166 0.52 -20.75 -7.53
C GLY A 166 1.60 -21.86 -7.47
N TYR A 167 1.89 -22.35 -6.27
CA TYR A 167 2.94 -23.35 -6.05
C TYR A 167 2.56 -24.71 -6.64
N GLU A 168 3.56 -25.48 -7.09
CA GLU A 168 3.35 -26.83 -7.64
C GLU A 168 2.63 -27.74 -6.64
N ALA A 169 2.93 -27.59 -5.35
CA ALA A 169 2.28 -28.34 -4.28
C ALA A 169 0.78 -28.01 -4.16
N ASP A 170 0.40 -26.75 -4.40
CA ASP A 170 -0.96 -26.24 -4.16
C ASP A 170 -1.90 -26.42 -5.35
N VAL A 171 -1.35 -26.60 -6.55
CA VAL A 171 -2.14 -26.87 -7.76
C VAL A 171 -2.48 -28.36 -7.93
N LYS A 172 -1.83 -29.25 -7.16
CA LYS A 172 -2.12 -30.69 -7.15
C LYS A 172 -3.55 -30.94 -6.68
N GLY A 173 -4.38 -31.46 -7.59
CA GLY A 173 -5.80 -31.75 -7.34
C GLY A 173 -6.78 -30.77 -7.98
N ASN A 174 -6.31 -29.66 -8.58
CA ASN A 174 -7.15 -28.74 -9.35
C ASN A 174 -6.67 -28.68 -10.81
N LYS A 175 -7.41 -29.36 -11.70
CA LYS A 175 -7.05 -29.49 -13.13
C LYS A 175 -6.88 -28.13 -13.83
N ALA A 176 -7.78 -27.19 -13.58
CA ALA A 176 -7.73 -25.86 -14.22
C ALA A 176 -6.51 -25.04 -13.76
N ARG A 177 -6.15 -25.10 -12.47
CA ARG A 177 -4.95 -24.44 -11.95
C ARG A 177 -3.66 -25.10 -12.45
N ALA A 178 -3.65 -26.43 -12.55
CA ALA A 178 -2.52 -27.17 -13.11
C ALA A 178 -2.29 -26.85 -14.60
N GLU A 179 -3.36 -26.76 -15.40
CA GLU A 179 -3.30 -26.34 -16.81
C GLU A 179 -2.80 -24.90 -16.96
N TYR A 180 -3.30 -23.97 -16.13
CA TYR A 180 -2.83 -22.58 -16.12
C TYR A 180 -1.34 -22.47 -15.76
N ARG A 181 -0.87 -23.22 -14.74
CA ARG A 181 0.54 -23.26 -14.38
C ARG A 181 1.38 -23.84 -15.53
N GLN A 182 0.95 -24.93 -16.15
CA GLN A 182 1.67 -25.52 -17.27
C GLN A 182 1.82 -24.53 -18.43
N PHE A 183 0.73 -23.85 -18.80
CA PHE A 183 0.77 -22.76 -19.79
C PHE A 183 1.75 -21.65 -19.39
N ALA A 184 1.73 -21.20 -18.14
CA ALA A 184 2.64 -20.15 -17.67
C ALA A 184 4.12 -20.58 -17.72
N VAL A 185 4.42 -21.84 -17.42
CA VAL A 185 5.77 -22.41 -17.55
C VAL A 185 6.20 -22.50 -19.01
N GLU A 186 5.31 -22.92 -19.91
CA GLU A 186 5.56 -22.96 -21.36
C GLU A 186 5.85 -21.56 -21.94
N GLU A 187 5.14 -20.54 -21.44
CA GLU A 187 5.36 -19.13 -21.74
C GLU A 187 6.58 -18.51 -21.03
N LYS A 188 7.37 -19.31 -20.30
CA LYS A 188 8.57 -18.90 -19.54
C LYS A 188 8.31 -17.81 -18.50
N LYS A 189 7.11 -17.80 -17.91
CA LYS A 189 6.78 -16.91 -16.79
C LYS A 189 7.48 -17.38 -15.52
N VAL A 190 7.78 -16.45 -14.63
CA VAL A 190 8.44 -16.75 -13.35
C VAL A 190 7.46 -17.44 -12.41
N THR A 191 7.79 -18.67 -12.04
CA THR A 191 7.03 -19.45 -11.07
C THR A 191 7.27 -18.94 -9.64
N PRO A 192 6.37 -19.21 -8.68
CA PRO A 192 6.58 -18.80 -7.29
C PRO A 192 7.81 -19.47 -6.66
N GLU A 193 8.20 -20.67 -7.10
CA GLU A 193 9.43 -21.32 -6.64
C GLU A 193 10.70 -20.63 -7.17
N GLU A 194 10.68 -20.14 -8.41
CA GLU A 194 11.79 -19.35 -8.98
C GLU A 194 11.89 -17.98 -8.33
N PHE A 195 10.75 -17.34 -8.05
CA PHE A 195 10.71 -16.09 -7.30
C PHE A 195 11.29 -16.28 -5.89
N ASP A 196 10.81 -17.28 -5.15
CA ASP A 196 11.26 -17.53 -3.78
C ASP A 196 12.75 -17.92 -3.73
N ARG A 197 13.27 -18.60 -4.76
CA ARG A 197 14.72 -18.85 -4.89
C ARG A 197 15.51 -17.54 -5.07
N SER A 198 15.02 -16.64 -5.94
CA SER A 198 15.64 -15.32 -6.11
C SER A 198 15.61 -14.51 -4.79
N VAL A 199 14.55 -14.67 -3.99
CA VAL A 199 14.48 -14.09 -2.65
C VAL A 199 15.53 -14.69 -1.71
N GLU A 200 15.74 -16.01 -1.76
CA GLU A 200 16.78 -16.70 -0.98
C GLU A 200 18.19 -16.22 -1.36
N ASP A 201 18.45 -16.02 -2.65
CA ASP A 201 19.74 -15.52 -3.14
C ASP A 201 19.97 -14.02 -2.83
N THR A 202 18.89 -13.24 -2.67
CA THR A 202 18.97 -11.81 -2.33
C THR A 202 19.32 -11.61 -0.86
N GLY A 203 20.32 -10.78 -0.59
CA GLY A 203 20.83 -10.56 0.77
C GLY A 203 19.85 -9.81 1.69
N LYS A 204 19.82 -10.13 2.99
CA LYS A 204 19.02 -9.41 3.99
C LYS A 204 19.24 -7.88 4.01
N PRO A 205 20.46 -7.34 3.86
CA PRO A 205 20.68 -5.89 3.80
C PRO A 205 19.89 -5.18 2.69
N PHE A 206 19.68 -5.84 1.56
CA PHE A 206 18.88 -5.32 0.45
C PHE A 206 17.44 -5.02 0.91
N TYR A 207 16.78 -5.98 1.55
CA TYR A 207 15.40 -5.83 2.01
C TYR A 207 15.26 -4.80 3.15
N LYS A 208 16.24 -4.74 4.06
CA LYS A 208 16.26 -3.69 5.10
C LYS A 208 16.36 -2.29 4.49
N GLN A 209 17.25 -2.11 3.52
CA GLN A 209 17.40 -0.83 2.84
C GLN A 209 16.13 -0.49 2.06
N LEU A 210 15.59 -1.42 1.27
CA LEU A 210 14.41 -1.18 0.45
C LEU A 210 13.15 -0.88 1.31
N GLU A 211 13.01 -1.53 2.47
CA GLU A 211 11.93 -1.22 3.43
C GLU A 211 12.08 0.20 3.98
N GLN A 212 13.31 0.59 4.35
CA GLN A 212 13.61 1.94 4.81
C GLN A 212 13.33 2.97 3.71
N ASP A 213 13.75 2.71 2.47
CA ASP A 213 13.49 3.57 1.33
C ASP A 213 11.98 3.76 1.10
N CYS A 214 11.18 2.70 1.25
CA CYS A 214 9.71 2.79 1.14
C CYS A 214 9.10 3.66 2.25
N LYS A 215 9.60 3.55 3.49
CA LYS A 215 9.15 4.39 4.61
C LYS A 215 9.48 5.86 4.37
N GLU A 216 10.70 6.16 3.95
CA GLU A 216 11.15 7.52 3.64
C GLU A 216 10.36 8.12 2.47
N ALA A 217 10.11 7.35 1.42
CA ALA A 217 9.28 7.79 0.30
C ALA A 217 7.83 8.07 0.73
N THR A 218 7.28 7.26 1.64
CA THR A 218 5.90 7.41 2.15
C THR A 218 5.79 8.70 2.96
N GLU A 219 6.75 8.94 3.85
CA GLU A 219 6.80 10.18 4.64
C GLU A 219 6.96 11.41 3.73
N ALA A 220 7.89 11.35 2.76
CA ALA A 220 8.10 12.43 1.81
C ALA A 220 6.84 12.74 0.97
N LEU A 221 6.13 11.71 0.51
CA LEU A 221 4.88 11.86 -0.23
C LEU A 221 3.77 12.49 0.63
N GLY A 222 3.65 12.08 1.90
CA GLY A 222 2.69 12.67 2.83
C GLY A 222 2.95 14.15 3.11
N GLN A 223 4.23 14.53 3.29
CA GLN A 223 4.62 15.94 3.43
C GLN A 223 4.32 16.75 2.15
N PHE A 224 4.55 16.16 0.97
CA PHE A 224 4.28 16.80 -0.31
C PHE A 224 2.78 16.98 -0.58
N ASP A 225 1.96 15.98 -0.25
CA ASP A 225 0.50 16.05 -0.32
C ASP A 225 -0.05 17.17 0.60
N ALA A 226 0.49 17.30 1.81
CA ALA A 226 0.13 18.39 2.72
C ALA A 226 0.47 19.77 2.14
N LEU A 227 1.68 19.95 1.60
CA LEU A 227 2.08 21.20 0.93
C LEU A 227 1.20 21.48 -0.29
N ALA A 228 0.88 20.47 -1.09
CA ALA A 228 0.05 20.62 -2.27
C ALA A 228 -1.37 21.09 -1.89
N ARG A 229 -1.96 20.53 -0.83
CA ARG A 229 -3.25 21.02 -0.31
C ARG A 229 -3.19 22.46 0.18
N GLU A 230 -2.12 22.84 0.87
CA GLU A 230 -1.92 24.22 1.33
C GLU A 230 -1.82 25.21 0.16
N LYS A 231 -1.00 24.90 -0.85
CA LYS A 231 -0.67 25.83 -1.95
C LYS A 231 -1.72 25.91 -3.04
N PHE A 232 -2.36 24.78 -3.37
CA PHE A 232 -3.30 24.70 -4.49
C PHE A 232 -4.77 24.78 -4.07
N GLY A 233 -5.10 24.62 -2.78
CA GLY A 233 -6.48 24.72 -2.28
C GLY A 233 -7.43 23.75 -2.99
N ASP A 234 -8.51 24.28 -3.57
CA ASP A 234 -9.57 23.49 -4.20
C ASP A 234 -9.11 22.70 -5.44
N VAL A 235 -8.01 23.11 -6.08
CA VAL A 235 -7.42 22.43 -7.25
C VAL A 235 -6.20 21.59 -6.87
N ALA A 236 -6.07 21.20 -5.61
CA ALA A 236 -4.95 20.38 -5.16
C ALA A 236 -4.90 19.03 -5.89
N PRO A 237 -3.71 18.63 -6.37
CA PRO A 237 -3.54 17.37 -7.08
C PRO A 237 -3.77 16.15 -6.19
N SER A 238 -4.13 15.02 -6.79
CA SER A 238 -4.30 13.74 -6.07
C SER A 238 -3.11 12.80 -6.27
N PHE A 239 -2.60 12.25 -5.17
CA PHE A 239 -1.51 11.27 -5.18
C PHE A 239 -1.94 9.84 -4.78
N ALA A 240 -3.26 9.59 -4.67
CA ALA A 240 -3.78 8.34 -4.09
C ALA A 240 -3.32 7.06 -4.81
N SER A 241 -3.15 7.08 -6.14
CA SER A 241 -2.68 5.88 -6.87
C SER A 241 -1.19 5.62 -6.65
N LEU A 242 -0.40 6.68 -6.48
CA LEU A 242 1.03 6.58 -6.17
C LEU A 242 1.25 6.12 -4.73
N GLU A 243 0.49 6.66 -3.78
CA GLU A 243 0.47 6.20 -2.39
C GLU A 243 0.11 4.71 -2.31
N LYS A 244 -0.96 4.28 -2.97
CA LYS A 244 -1.35 2.86 -3.05
C LYS A 244 -0.25 1.98 -3.64
N ALA A 245 0.40 2.42 -4.71
CA ALA A 245 1.49 1.64 -5.32
C ALA A 245 2.71 1.53 -4.40
N LEU A 246 3.03 2.59 -3.64
CA LEU A 246 4.11 2.56 -2.66
C LEU A 246 3.77 1.64 -1.48
N GLU A 247 2.53 1.67 -1.01
CA GLU A 247 2.03 0.75 0.01
C GLU A 247 2.11 -0.72 -0.46
N GLU A 248 1.64 -1.01 -1.67
CA GLU A 248 1.71 -2.36 -2.26
C GLU A 248 3.14 -2.88 -2.37
N VAL A 249 4.08 -2.05 -2.84
CA VAL A 249 5.50 -2.40 -2.93
C VAL A 249 6.10 -2.59 -1.53
N GLY A 250 5.87 -1.64 -0.63
CA GLY A 250 6.37 -1.69 0.75
C GLY A 250 5.87 -2.91 1.52
N ASN A 251 4.60 -3.27 1.35
CA ASN A 251 4.02 -4.46 1.97
C ASN A 251 4.69 -5.75 1.49
N VAL A 252 4.93 -5.89 0.18
CA VAL A 252 5.64 -7.06 -0.36
C VAL A 252 7.07 -7.11 0.20
N VAL A 253 7.79 -5.98 0.19
CA VAL A 253 9.16 -5.90 0.74
C VAL A 253 9.18 -6.30 2.22
N HIS A 254 8.24 -5.81 3.02
CA HIS A 254 8.11 -6.17 4.43
C HIS A 254 7.88 -7.67 4.63
N ILE A 255 6.98 -8.29 3.85
CA ILE A 255 6.72 -9.74 3.90
C ILE A 255 7.99 -10.53 3.57
N LEU A 256 8.74 -10.13 2.54
CA LEU A 256 9.98 -10.79 2.15
C LEU A 256 11.07 -10.65 3.23
N LEU A 257 11.17 -9.46 3.86
CA LEU A 257 12.08 -9.22 4.97
C LEU A 257 11.76 -10.08 6.19
N LEU A 258 10.47 -10.18 6.57
CA LEU A 258 10.05 -11.03 7.69
C LEU A 258 10.42 -12.50 7.45
N LYS A 259 10.13 -13.03 6.26
CA LYS A 259 10.51 -14.41 5.87
C LYS A 259 12.03 -14.63 5.95
N LYS A 260 12.81 -13.62 5.59
CA LYS A 260 14.28 -13.64 5.73
C LYS A 260 14.71 -13.64 7.20
N LEU A 261 14.11 -12.80 8.03
CA LEU A 261 14.42 -12.71 9.47
C LEU A 261 14.03 -13.97 10.25
N GLU A 262 13.00 -14.70 9.82
CA GLU A 262 12.63 -16.00 10.38
C GLU A 262 13.72 -17.07 10.14
N LYS A 263 14.35 -17.06 8.95
CA LYS A 263 15.42 -18.01 8.59
C LYS A 263 16.79 -17.56 9.11
N GLU A 264 17.04 -16.25 9.13
CA GLU A 264 18.31 -15.61 9.47
C GLU A 264 18.09 -14.45 10.45
N PRO A 265 17.81 -14.74 11.74
CA PRO A 265 17.59 -13.71 12.73
C PRO A 265 18.83 -12.81 12.85
N ASP A 266 18.61 -11.54 13.16
CA ASP A 266 19.74 -10.64 13.45
C ASP A 266 20.49 -11.15 14.68
N VAL A 267 21.83 -11.24 14.55
CA VAL A 267 22.69 -11.37 15.71
C VAL A 267 22.47 -10.10 16.52
N ALA A 268 21.93 -10.25 17.75
CA ALA A 268 21.75 -9.12 18.64
C ALA A 268 23.07 -8.33 18.72
N GLU A 269 23.04 -7.07 18.28
CA GLU A 269 24.18 -6.20 18.47
C GLU A 269 24.49 -6.16 19.98
N PRO A 270 25.75 -6.34 20.40
CA PRO A 270 26.12 -6.16 21.78
C PRO A 270 25.86 -4.70 22.12
N VAL A 271 24.80 -4.46 22.90
CA VAL A 271 24.51 -3.18 23.52
C VAL A 271 25.81 -2.74 24.23
N PRO A 272 26.37 -1.57 23.92
CA PRO A 272 27.57 -1.08 24.59
C PRO A 272 27.29 -0.99 26.10
N ASP A 273 28.11 -1.71 26.86
CA ASP A 273 28.09 -1.77 28.32
C ASP A 273 28.51 -0.40 28.88
N ALA A 274 27.57 0.55 28.94
CA ALA A 274 27.76 1.82 29.62
C ALA A 274 27.51 1.62 31.12
N ARG A 275 28.51 1.03 31.80
CA ARG A 275 28.63 1.13 33.25
C ARG A 275 28.92 2.58 33.65
N SER A 276 28.00 3.22 34.34
CA SER A 276 28.35 4.08 35.48
C SER A 276 27.20 4.07 36.47
N GLY A 277 27.58 3.96 37.74
CA GLY A 277 26.74 3.49 38.82
C GLY A 277 25.63 4.44 39.23
N GLY A 278 24.53 3.84 39.64
CA GLY A 278 23.43 4.47 40.34
C GLY A 278 22.47 3.36 40.74
N GLU A 279 22.62 2.83 41.95
CA GLU A 279 21.62 1.97 42.58
C GLU A 279 20.28 2.72 42.57
N LEU A 280 19.34 2.25 41.75
CA LEU A 280 17.93 2.56 41.92
C LEU A 280 17.13 1.25 41.80
N THR A 281 16.35 1.04 42.85
CA THR A 281 15.41 -0.02 43.12
C THR A 281 14.60 -0.45 41.90
N VAL A 282 14.48 -1.77 41.75
CA VAL A 282 13.51 -2.42 40.86
C VAL A 282 12.09 -2.08 41.34
N GLU A 283 11.47 -1.08 40.72
CA GLU A 283 10.02 -1.02 40.63
C GLU A 283 9.60 -1.72 39.33
N ALA A 284 8.59 -2.57 39.46
CA ALA A 284 8.03 -3.38 38.38
C ALA A 284 7.46 -2.49 37.27
N GLY A 285 8.25 -2.29 36.20
CA GLY A 285 7.81 -1.66 34.96
C GLY A 285 6.83 -2.55 34.20
N GLN A 286 5.65 -2.01 33.93
CA GLN A 286 4.53 -2.63 33.23
C GLN A 286 4.91 -3.17 31.84
N PRO A 287 4.22 -4.20 31.33
CA PRO A 287 4.46 -4.72 29.99
C PRO A 287 4.12 -3.66 28.94
N VAL A 288 5.01 -3.49 27.95
CA VAL A 288 4.82 -2.64 26.79
C VAL A 288 3.51 -3.05 26.09
N GLN A 289 2.46 -2.25 26.26
CA GLN A 289 1.17 -2.48 25.62
C GLN A 289 1.24 -1.96 24.18
N ALA A 290 1.42 -2.87 23.21
CA ALA A 290 1.05 -2.59 21.83
C ALA A 290 -0.42 -2.15 21.80
N THR A 291 -0.65 -0.92 21.36
CA THR A 291 -1.99 -0.32 21.27
C THR A 291 -2.49 -0.58 19.85
N ILE A 292 -3.65 -1.23 19.74
CA ILE A 292 -4.30 -1.49 18.45
C ILE A 292 -4.88 -0.17 17.98
N THR A 293 -4.46 0.33 16.82
CA THR A 293 -4.90 1.63 16.29
C THR A 293 -6.39 1.57 15.98
N PRO A 294 -7.23 2.30 16.74
CA PRO A 294 -8.64 2.48 16.41
C PRO A 294 -8.73 3.28 15.10
N VAL A 295 -9.85 3.14 14.39
CA VAL A 295 -10.17 4.04 13.27
C VAL A 295 -10.14 5.48 13.79
N ASP A 296 -9.42 6.37 13.09
CA ASP A 296 -9.37 7.77 13.44
C ASP A 296 -10.74 8.44 13.19
N LEU A 297 -11.38 8.86 14.27
CA LEU A 297 -12.69 9.52 14.26
C LEU A 297 -12.58 11.06 14.25
N SER A 298 -11.37 11.62 14.21
CA SER A 298 -11.12 13.07 14.20
C SER A 298 -11.78 13.79 13.01
N LYS A 299 -12.02 13.06 11.91
CA LYS A 299 -12.72 13.52 10.70
C LYS A 299 -14.24 13.70 10.83
N LEU A 300 -14.83 13.40 11.99
CA LEU A 300 -16.26 13.62 12.26
C LEU A 300 -16.54 15.08 12.66
N GLU A 301 -16.63 15.99 11.69
CA GLU A 301 -17.07 17.37 11.93
C GLU A 301 -18.59 17.53 11.70
N GLY A 302 -19.34 17.86 12.76
CA GLY A 302 -20.74 18.31 12.68
C GLY A 302 -21.76 17.21 12.33
N GLY A 303 -23.00 17.35 12.83
CA GLY A 303 -24.06 16.32 12.71
C GLY A 303 -24.64 16.08 11.31
N SER A 304 -23.95 16.49 10.24
CA SER A 304 -24.38 16.28 8.85
C SER A 304 -23.43 15.34 8.13
N ILE A 305 -23.97 14.32 7.45
CA ILE A 305 -23.20 13.39 6.61
C ILE A 305 -23.03 14.03 5.23
N GLY A 306 -21.82 14.49 4.90
CA GLY A 306 -21.50 15.17 3.65
C GLY A 306 -21.00 14.25 2.53
N ASN A 307 -20.44 13.09 2.86
CA ASN A 307 -19.95 12.12 1.88
C ASN A 307 -19.96 10.68 2.42
N THR A 308 -19.65 9.71 1.54
CA THR A 308 -19.64 8.28 1.87
C THR A 308 -18.62 7.94 2.95
N GLU A 309 -17.40 8.51 2.92
CA GLU A 309 -16.36 8.26 3.94
C GLU A 309 -16.86 8.69 5.34
N GLN A 310 -17.46 9.88 5.44
CA GLN A 310 -18.08 10.36 6.67
C GLN A 310 -19.23 9.46 7.12
N ALA A 311 -20.07 8.95 6.20
CA ALA A 311 -21.14 8.02 6.55
C ALA A 311 -20.59 6.73 7.20
N LEU A 312 -19.51 6.17 6.65
CA LEU A 312 -18.83 5.00 7.20
C LEU A 312 -18.27 5.28 8.60
N LEU A 313 -17.62 6.44 8.80
CA LEU A 313 -17.08 6.85 10.09
C LEU A 313 -18.18 7.01 11.16
N HIS A 314 -19.35 7.55 10.79
CA HIS A 314 -20.49 7.65 11.71
C HIS A 314 -21.02 6.28 12.14
N VAL A 315 -21.08 5.29 11.24
CA VAL A 315 -21.48 3.92 11.58
C VAL A 315 -20.48 3.28 12.54
N ILE A 316 -19.18 3.46 12.29
CA ILE A 316 -18.11 2.94 13.14
C ILE A 316 -18.18 3.58 14.54
N ALA A 317 -18.32 4.91 14.62
CA ALA A 317 -18.46 5.63 15.87
C ALA A 317 -19.70 5.20 16.67
N ALA A 318 -20.84 5.03 16.00
CA ALA A 318 -22.07 4.53 16.63
C ALA A 318 -21.87 3.11 17.19
N ALA A 319 -21.23 2.22 16.43
CA ALA A 319 -20.94 0.85 16.88
C ALA A 319 -20.00 0.85 18.10
N GLN A 320 -18.95 1.67 18.10
CA GLN A 320 -18.02 1.79 19.22
C GLN A 320 -18.73 2.32 20.48
N PHE A 321 -19.50 3.39 20.36
CA PHE A 321 -20.27 3.96 21.48
C PHE A 321 -21.27 2.95 22.06
N LEU A 322 -22.03 2.26 21.20
CA LEU A 322 -23.00 1.26 21.64
C LEU A 322 -22.33 0.06 22.32
N ARG A 323 -21.13 -0.35 21.88
CA ARG A 323 -20.36 -1.42 22.51
C ARG A 323 -19.86 -1.04 23.90
N GLU A 324 -19.41 0.20 24.07
CA GLU A 324 -18.99 0.72 25.39
C GLU A 324 -20.15 0.73 26.38
N LYS A 325 -21.36 1.15 25.93
CA LYS A 325 -22.54 1.21 26.80
C LYS A 325 -23.17 -0.16 27.06
N SER A 326 -23.13 -1.06 26.10
CA SER A 326 -23.76 -2.38 26.20
C SER A 326 -22.93 -3.45 25.47
N PRO A 327 -21.85 -3.94 26.10
CA PRO A 327 -20.94 -4.90 25.46
C PRO A 327 -21.59 -6.27 25.19
N ALA A 328 -22.65 -6.62 25.94
CA ALA A 328 -23.42 -7.85 25.70
C ALA A 328 -24.52 -7.70 24.64
N SER A 329 -24.73 -6.51 24.09
CA SER A 329 -25.72 -6.28 23.02
C SER A 329 -25.16 -6.74 21.68
N PRO A 330 -25.93 -7.44 20.83
CA PRO A 330 -25.48 -7.84 19.49
C PRO A 330 -25.38 -6.65 18.52
N VAL A 331 -26.12 -5.57 18.76
CA VAL A 331 -26.25 -4.43 17.84
C VAL A 331 -24.91 -3.85 17.37
N PRO A 332 -23.96 -3.45 18.25
CA PRO A 332 -22.69 -2.86 17.80
C PRO A 332 -21.87 -3.81 16.93
N TYR A 333 -21.88 -5.11 17.23
CA TYR A 333 -21.15 -6.11 16.46
C TYR A 333 -21.75 -6.29 15.06
N LEU A 334 -23.08 -6.35 14.99
CA LEU A 334 -23.82 -6.49 13.74
C LEU A 334 -23.66 -5.28 12.82
N LEU A 335 -23.61 -4.05 13.37
CA LEU A 335 -23.36 -2.84 12.58
C LEU A 335 -22.03 -2.92 11.81
N LEU A 336 -20.95 -3.36 12.47
CA LEU A 336 -19.65 -3.50 11.81
C LEU A 336 -19.65 -4.59 10.73
N ARG A 337 -20.35 -5.71 10.94
CA ARG A 337 -20.49 -6.77 9.93
C ARG A 337 -21.37 -6.33 8.77
N ALA A 338 -22.49 -5.66 9.04
CA ALA A 338 -23.35 -5.09 8.00
C ALA A 338 -22.58 -4.11 7.11
N LEU A 339 -21.72 -3.28 7.72
CA LEU A 339 -20.81 -2.39 7.00
C LEU A 339 -19.81 -3.17 6.12
N ARG A 340 -18.95 -3.97 6.74
CA ARG A 340 -17.82 -4.62 6.05
C ARG A 340 -18.24 -5.71 5.08
N TRP A 341 -19.25 -6.49 5.42
CA TRP A 341 -19.77 -7.53 4.54
C TRP A 341 -20.80 -7.01 3.56
N GLY A 342 -21.37 -5.82 3.81
CA GLY A 342 -22.09 -5.04 2.81
C GLY A 342 -21.16 -4.60 1.68
N GLU A 343 -19.96 -4.13 1.99
CA GLU A 343 -18.92 -3.79 0.99
C GLU A 343 -18.57 -5.02 0.12
N VAL A 344 -18.40 -6.20 0.73
CA VAL A 344 -18.12 -7.46 0.00
C VAL A 344 -19.28 -7.82 -0.93
N ARG A 345 -20.54 -7.70 -0.48
CA ARG A 345 -21.72 -7.98 -1.30
C ARG A 345 -21.92 -6.97 -2.42
N GLY A 346 -21.67 -5.69 -2.15
CA GLY A 346 -21.75 -4.62 -3.14
C GLY A 346 -20.66 -4.71 -4.20
N GLY A 347 -19.48 -5.24 -3.87
CA GLY A 347 -18.36 -5.44 -4.79
C GLY A 347 -18.37 -6.76 -5.56
N ALA A 348 -19.38 -7.61 -5.37
CA ALA A 348 -19.39 -9.00 -5.86
C ALA A 348 -19.34 -9.16 -7.40
N GLU A 349 -19.60 -8.11 -8.19
CA GLU A 349 -19.39 -8.14 -9.65
C GLU A 349 -17.89 -8.22 -10.04
N ASN A 350 -16.97 -7.83 -9.14
CA ASN A 350 -15.52 -7.82 -9.37
C ASN A 350 -14.74 -8.96 -8.69
N GLY A 351 -15.42 -9.84 -7.94
CA GLY A 351 -14.79 -10.95 -7.21
C GLY A 351 -14.07 -10.54 -5.90
N LEU A 352 -13.64 -11.53 -5.11
CA LEU A 352 -12.93 -11.36 -3.82
C LEU A 352 -11.43 -11.04 -4.02
N THR A 353 -11.11 -10.08 -4.89
CA THR A 353 -9.73 -9.86 -5.34
C THR A 353 -8.93 -8.85 -4.53
N ASP A 354 -9.56 -8.16 -3.56
CA ASP A 354 -8.90 -7.19 -2.68
C ASP A 354 -9.34 -7.43 -1.23
N LEU A 355 -8.58 -8.26 -0.50
CA LEU A 355 -8.86 -8.62 0.89
C LEU A 355 -7.70 -8.14 1.78
N PRO A 356 -7.81 -6.95 2.39
CA PRO A 356 -6.75 -6.40 3.21
C PRO A 356 -6.33 -7.32 4.36
N ALA A 357 -5.02 -7.43 4.57
CA ALA A 357 -4.45 -8.19 5.67
C ALA A 357 -4.28 -7.32 6.92
N PRO A 358 -4.41 -7.90 8.13
CA PRO A 358 -4.08 -7.21 9.36
C PRO A 358 -2.57 -7.03 9.54
N ALA A 359 -2.19 -5.96 10.24
CA ALA A 359 -0.82 -5.78 10.68
C ALA A 359 -0.36 -6.94 11.63
N PRO A 360 0.91 -7.37 11.58
CA PRO A 360 1.43 -8.46 12.42
C PRO A 360 1.18 -8.26 13.92
N GLU A 361 1.23 -7.03 14.41
CA GLU A 361 1.03 -6.66 15.80
C GLU A 361 -0.39 -7.01 16.27
N VAL A 362 -1.38 -6.88 15.39
CA VAL A 362 -2.78 -7.24 15.67
C VAL A 362 -2.90 -8.75 15.85
N ARG A 363 -2.25 -9.54 14.97
CA ARG A 363 -2.22 -11.02 15.09
C ARG A 363 -1.53 -11.46 16.37
N MET A 364 -0.38 -10.87 16.68
CA MET A 364 0.37 -11.16 17.90
C MET A 364 -0.44 -10.82 19.14
N THR A 365 -1.09 -9.66 19.16
CA THR A 365 -1.91 -9.21 20.29
C THR A 365 -3.10 -10.13 20.52
N LEU A 366 -3.82 -10.52 19.47
CA LEU A 366 -4.93 -11.46 19.55
C LEU A 366 -4.49 -12.82 20.07
N ARG A 367 -3.38 -13.36 19.53
CA ARG A 367 -2.82 -14.66 19.94
C ARG A 367 -2.37 -14.61 21.41
N ALA A 368 -1.59 -13.60 21.80
CA ALA A 368 -1.08 -13.47 23.16
C ALA A 368 -2.23 -13.29 24.18
N SER A 369 -3.20 -12.42 23.87
CA SER A 369 -4.35 -12.16 24.75
C SER A 369 -5.24 -13.39 24.90
N ALA A 370 -5.46 -14.14 23.82
CA ALA A 370 -6.23 -15.39 23.85
C ALA A 370 -5.52 -16.48 24.66
N SER A 371 -4.19 -16.63 24.49
CA SER A 371 -3.39 -17.56 25.30
C SER A 371 -3.43 -17.20 26.79
N GLY A 372 -3.41 -15.91 27.11
CA GLY A 372 -3.59 -15.40 28.47
C GLY A 372 -5.03 -15.42 28.98
N LYS A 373 -6.00 -15.91 28.18
CA LYS A 373 -7.45 -15.90 28.48
C LYS A 373 -8.00 -14.52 28.82
N ASN A 374 -7.38 -13.45 28.34
CA ASN A 374 -7.87 -12.10 28.51
C ASN A 374 -8.92 -11.81 27.43
N TRP A 375 -10.11 -12.38 27.60
CA TRP A 375 -11.17 -12.36 26.59
C TRP A 375 -11.73 -10.96 26.32
N ALA A 376 -11.74 -10.07 27.31
CA ALA A 376 -12.11 -8.67 27.12
C ALA A 376 -11.14 -7.99 26.12
N ARG A 377 -9.83 -8.16 26.32
CA ARG A 377 -8.81 -7.62 25.41
C ARG A 377 -8.86 -8.27 24.03
N VAL A 378 -9.13 -9.58 23.95
CA VAL A 378 -9.34 -10.26 22.66
C VAL A 378 -10.53 -9.65 21.91
N LEU A 379 -11.64 -9.40 22.61
CA LEU A 379 -12.83 -8.83 22.00
C LEU A 379 -12.56 -7.41 21.50
N ASP A 380 -11.95 -6.55 22.32
CA ASP A 380 -11.64 -5.18 21.90
C ASP A 380 -10.69 -5.14 20.70
N ALA A 381 -9.67 -5.99 20.71
CA ALA A 381 -8.72 -6.14 19.62
C ALA A 381 -9.40 -6.60 18.32
N ALA A 382 -10.23 -7.64 18.41
CA ALA A 382 -10.90 -8.23 17.25
C ALA A 382 -11.91 -7.24 16.64
N GLU A 383 -12.63 -6.51 17.49
CA GLU A 383 -13.63 -5.55 17.02
C GLU A 383 -13.02 -4.23 16.53
N ALA A 384 -11.87 -3.80 17.07
CA ALA A 384 -11.09 -2.72 16.48
C ALA A 384 -10.61 -3.09 15.07
N ALA A 385 -10.09 -4.31 14.89
CA ALA A 385 -9.74 -4.81 13.56
C ALA A 385 -10.97 -4.95 12.64
N MET A 386 -12.10 -5.43 13.16
CA MET A 386 -13.37 -5.53 12.43
C MET A 386 -13.86 -4.18 11.91
N SER A 387 -13.59 -3.09 12.64
CA SER A 387 -13.96 -1.74 12.20
C SER A 387 -13.15 -1.22 11.01
N ASN A 388 -12.04 -1.87 10.66
CA ASN A 388 -11.17 -1.54 9.54
C ASN A 388 -11.44 -2.42 8.30
N ALA A 389 -10.80 -2.09 7.18
CA ALA A 389 -10.97 -2.78 5.90
C ALA A 389 -10.66 -4.29 5.96
N VAL A 390 -9.79 -4.73 6.87
CA VAL A 390 -9.46 -6.15 7.11
C VAL A 390 -10.66 -7.00 7.53
N GLY A 391 -11.69 -6.36 8.11
CA GLY A 391 -12.96 -7.01 8.48
C GLY A 391 -13.77 -7.54 7.30
N ARG A 392 -13.42 -7.15 6.05
CA ARG A 392 -14.02 -7.67 4.81
C ARG A 392 -13.71 -9.15 4.59
N GLY A 393 -12.50 -9.59 4.93
CA GLY A 393 -12.00 -10.90 4.53
C GLY A 393 -11.38 -11.75 5.63
N TRP A 394 -10.87 -11.16 6.71
CA TRP A 394 -10.12 -11.92 7.71
C TRP A 394 -11.05 -12.65 8.69
N LEU A 395 -11.29 -13.94 8.42
CA LEU A 395 -12.21 -14.81 9.16
C LEU A 395 -11.70 -15.21 10.55
N ASP A 396 -10.38 -15.16 10.81
CA ASP A 396 -9.85 -15.43 12.16
C ASP A 396 -10.43 -14.46 13.20
N LEU A 397 -10.73 -13.22 12.80
CA LEU A 397 -11.41 -12.24 13.66
C LEU A 397 -12.72 -12.79 14.20
N GLN A 398 -13.47 -13.50 13.37
CA GLN A 398 -14.78 -14.01 13.78
C GLN A 398 -14.63 -15.12 14.83
N ARG A 399 -13.64 -15.99 14.67
CA ARG A 399 -13.30 -16.99 15.68
C ARG A 399 -12.92 -16.32 17.01
N TYR A 400 -12.07 -15.29 16.98
CA TYR A 400 -11.67 -14.56 18.19
C TYR A 400 -12.83 -13.83 18.84
N SER A 401 -13.63 -13.06 18.08
CA SER A 401 -14.80 -12.34 18.60
C SER A 401 -15.84 -13.29 19.19
N ILE A 402 -16.20 -14.36 18.48
CA ILE A 402 -17.21 -15.32 18.94
C ILE A 402 -16.73 -16.03 20.21
N LYS A 403 -15.47 -16.50 20.22
CA LYS A 403 -14.90 -17.18 21.40
C LYS A 403 -14.83 -16.23 22.60
N ALA A 404 -14.41 -14.98 22.40
CA ALA A 404 -14.40 -14.00 23.47
C ALA A 404 -15.81 -13.69 23.98
N CYS A 405 -16.80 -13.56 23.10
CA CYS A 405 -18.20 -13.39 23.51
C CYS A 405 -18.72 -14.59 24.32
N ASP A 406 -18.43 -15.82 23.91
CA ASP A 406 -18.84 -17.03 24.65
C ASP A 406 -18.23 -17.02 26.06
N GLU A 407 -16.93 -16.75 26.17
CA GLU A 407 -16.19 -16.77 27.44
C GLU A 407 -16.56 -15.60 28.38
N LEU A 408 -17.01 -14.48 27.83
CA LEU A 408 -17.52 -13.33 28.60
C LEU A 408 -19.02 -13.46 28.93
N GLY A 409 -19.70 -14.52 28.49
CA GLY A 409 -21.12 -14.76 28.74
C GLY A 409 -22.07 -13.96 27.82
N TYR A 410 -21.59 -13.41 26.71
CA TYR A 410 -22.37 -12.67 25.73
C TYR A 410 -23.06 -13.60 24.72
N ALA A 411 -23.82 -14.57 25.23
CA ALA A 411 -24.37 -15.68 24.44
C ALA A 411 -25.27 -15.23 23.27
N VAL A 412 -26.06 -14.17 23.46
CA VAL A 412 -26.92 -13.60 22.41
C VAL A 412 -26.08 -13.03 21.28
N THR A 413 -25.04 -12.27 21.61
CA THR A 413 -24.08 -11.71 20.63
C THR A 413 -23.33 -12.81 19.90
N ALA A 414 -22.80 -13.79 20.61
CA ALA A 414 -22.05 -14.90 20.00
C ALA A 414 -22.93 -15.70 19.03
N LYS A 415 -24.21 -15.93 19.38
CA LYS A 415 -25.19 -16.58 18.48
C LYS A 415 -25.47 -15.73 17.24
N ALA A 416 -25.66 -14.42 17.40
CA ALA A 416 -25.89 -13.51 16.28
C ALA A 416 -24.70 -13.51 15.30
N LEU A 417 -23.47 -13.41 15.83
CA LEU A 417 -22.24 -13.45 15.03
C LEU A 417 -22.09 -14.76 14.25
N ARG A 418 -22.38 -15.91 14.86
CA ARG A 418 -22.40 -17.21 14.17
C ARG A 418 -23.41 -17.24 13.02
N SER A 419 -24.60 -16.69 13.23
CA SER A 419 -25.66 -16.64 12.20
C SER A 419 -25.26 -15.78 11.01
N GLU A 420 -24.68 -14.61 11.27
CA GLU A 420 -24.19 -13.73 10.21
C GLU A 420 -23.02 -14.37 9.45
N LEU A 421 -22.06 -14.98 10.16
CA LEU A 421 -20.93 -15.66 9.54
C LEU A 421 -21.37 -16.82 8.66
N LYS A 422 -22.37 -17.60 9.10
CA LYS A 422 -22.98 -18.65 8.30
C LYS A 422 -23.55 -18.11 6.99
N THR A 423 -24.23 -16.97 7.07
CA THR A 423 -24.86 -16.33 5.90
C THR A 423 -23.79 -15.81 4.94
N LEU A 424 -22.73 -15.16 5.45
CA LEU A 424 -21.59 -14.72 4.64
C LEU A 424 -20.94 -15.89 3.89
N LEU A 425 -20.66 -17.00 4.58
CA LEU A 425 -20.00 -18.15 3.98
C LEU A 425 -20.91 -18.94 3.04
N ALA A 426 -22.23 -18.84 3.20
CA ALA A 426 -23.19 -19.36 2.22
C ALA A 426 -23.18 -18.52 0.93
N ASP A 427 -23.09 -17.19 1.05
CA ASP A 427 -23.01 -16.28 -0.10
C ASP A 427 -21.64 -16.36 -0.80
N PHE A 428 -20.56 -16.55 -0.03
CA PHE A 428 -19.18 -16.57 -0.49
C PHE A 428 -18.39 -17.78 0.06
N PRO A 429 -18.70 -19.01 -0.37
CA PRO A 429 -18.05 -20.22 0.14
C PRO A 429 -16.54 -20.24 -0.10
N GLN A 430 -16.09 -19.59 -1.18
CA GLN A 430 -14.68 -19.45 -1.51
C GLN A 430 -13.90 -18.59 -0.50
N LEU A 431 -14.56 -17.75 0.31
CA LEU A 431 -13.91 -16.87 1.28
C LEU A 431 -13.13 -17.64 2.35
N ALA A 432 -13.61 -18.84 2.71
CA ALA A 432 -12.93 -19.70 3.67
C ALA A 432 -11.51 -20.10 3.23
N ASN A 433 -11.31 -20.23 1.91
CA ASN A 433 -10.03 -20.61 1.31
C ASN A 433 -9.39 -19.45 0.55
N ALA A 434 -9.90 -18.23 0.75
CA ALA A 434 -9.33 -17.04 0.14
C ALA A 434 -8.03 -16.65 0.84
N THR A 435 -7.22 -15.88 0.13
CA THR A 435 -5.96 -15.35 0.62
C THR A 435 -6.13 -13.85 0.82
N LEU A 436 -5.58 -13.32 1.91
CA LEU A 436 -5.47 -11.89 2.14
C LEU A 436 -4.31 -11.30 1.32
N ASN A 437 -4.22 -9.97 1.25
CA ASN A 437 -3.21 -9.25 0.47
C ASN A 437 -1.76 -9.54 0.93
N ASP A 438 -1.55 -10.14 2.11
CA ASP A 438 -0.24 -10.54 2.63
C ASP A 438 0.07 -12.04 2.47
N ASP A 439 -0.66 -12.73 1.59
CA ASP A 439 -0.56 -14.16 1.32
C ASP A 439 -0.95 -15.09 2.49
N THR A 440 -1.47 -14.54 3.59
CA THR A 440 -2.05 -15.39 4.64
C THR A 440 -3.48 -15.80 4.29
N GLY A 441 -3.88 -16.98 4.75
CA GLY A 441 -5.27 -17.42 4.60
C GLY A 441 -6.23 -16.48 5.32
N ALA A 442 -7.34 -16.14 4.67
CA ALA A 442 -8.48 -15.48 5.29
C ALA A 442 -8.93 -16.23 6.55
N ALA A 443 -8.86 -17.56 6.53
CA ALA A 443 -8.95 -18.43 7.71
C ALA A 443 -7.66 -19.25 7.86
N ASN A 444 -7.01 -19.16 9.02
CA ASN A 444 -5.90 -20.05 9.35
C ASN A 444 -6.38 -21.50 9.61
N PRO A 445 -5.49 -22.51 9.69
CA PRO A 445 -5.89 -23.91 9.86
C PRO A 445 -6.79 -24.18 11.08
N GLU A 446 -6.56 -23.49 12.20
CA GLU A 446 -7.39 -23.60 13.40
C GLU A 446 -8.79 -22.98 13.16
N THR A 447 -8.88 -21.89 12.40
CA THR A 447 -10.17 -21.27 12.03
C THR A 447 -10.93 -22.15 11.07
N LEU A 448 -10.26 -22.74 10.08
CA LEU A 448 -10.87 -23.70 9.16
C LEU A 448 -11.42 -24.93 9.90
N ALA A 449 -10.66 -25.47 10.86
CA ALA A 449 -11.13 -26.58 11.69
C ALA A 449 -12.36 -26.18 12.53
N TRP A 450 -12.31 -25.01 13.17
CA TRP A 450 -13.40 -24.46 13.96
C TRP A 450 -14.68 -24.22 13.12
N LEU A 451 -14.54 -23.63 11.94
CA LEU A 451 -15.66 -23.39 11.02
C LEU A 451 -16.36 -24.70 10.61
N ARG A 452 -15.59 -25.78 10.36
CA ARG A 452 -16.14 -27.11 10.07
C ARG A 452 -16.84 -27.70 11.29
N GLN A 453 -16.24 -27.58 12.47
CA GLN A 453 -16.82 -28.09 13.71
C GLN A 453 -18.16 -27.43 14.06
N GLU A 454 -18.29 -26.12 13.81
CA GLU A 454 -19.53 -25.35 14.04
C GLU A 454 -20.58 -25.55 12.93
N GLY A 455 -20.28 -26.31 11.87
CA GLY A 455 -21.18 -26.50 10.73
C GLY A 455 -21.40 -25.22 9.91
N LEU A 456 -20.39 -24.34 9.88
CA LEU A 456 -20.40 -23.06 9.16
C LEU A 456 -19.83 -23.19 7.73
N LEU A 457 -19.14 -24.29 7.45
CA LEU A 457 -18.72 -24.69 6.10
C LEU A 457 -19.47 -25.97 5.71
N SER A 458 -20.11 -25.94 4.54
CA SER A 458 -20.84 -27.06 3.94
C SER A 458 -19.94 -28.12 3.34
#